data_AF-A0A2M7PPG0-F1
#
_entry.id   AF-A0A2M7PPG0-F1
#
_cell.length_a   1.000
_cell.length_b   1.000
_cell.length_c   1.000
_cell.angle_alpha   90.00
_cell.angle_beta   90.00
_cell.angle_gamma   90.00
#
_symmetry.space_group_name_H-M   'P 1'
#
loop_
_entity.id
_entity.type
_entity.pdbx_description
1 polymer ?
#
loop_
_entity_poly.entity_id
_entity_poly.type
_entity_poly.pdbx_seq_one_letter_code
_entity_poly.pdbx_strand_id
1 'polypeptide(L)'
;MGDVVIARTGNSTGATSTIKQADFRFIDFLLRSAFWKGFVKSIKGGSAQGGANAKNFAEFPILLPSLPEQKAIADVLTSFDDKIELLRQQNQTLEEMAQTLFKEWFVYFRFPGAGKMVDSELGMIPEGWKVDNIGQYVNIKGGTTPSTKNPDYWDGKIHWTSPKDLSN
;
A
#
# COMPACT_ATOMS: atom_id res chain seq x y z
N MET A 1 -4.20 24.62 -13.03
CA MET A 1 -3.85 25.76 -13.92
C MET A 1 -2.57 25.37 -14.63
N GLY A 2 -2.61 25.27 -15.96
CA GLY A 2 -1.46 24.90 -16.80
C GLY A 2 -1.81 23.79 -17.77
N ASP A 3 -2.20 24.15 -19.00
CA ASP A 3 -2.33 23.21 -20.11
C ASP A 3 -0.93 22.73 -20.48
N VAL A 4 -0.69 21.41 -20.38
CA VAL A 4 0.59 20.83 -20.75
C VAL A 4 0.59 20.63 -22.26
N VAL A 5 1.36 21.45 -22.98
CA VAL A 5 1.63 21.28 -24.41
C VAL A 5 2.82 20.34 -24.58
N ILE A 6 2.63 19.13 -25.12
CA ILE A 6 3.75 18.23 -25.44
C ILE A 6 3.78 17.82 -26.92
N ALA A 7 4.96 18.06 -27.49
CA ALA A 7 5.60 17.54 -28.70
C ALA A 7 5.13 18.02 -30.08
N ARG A 8 6.04 18.76 -30.74
CA ARG A 8 6.13 18.92 -32.20
C ARG A 8 6.33 17.56 -32.86
N THR A 9 5.45 17.20 -33.78
CA THR A 9 5.70 16.15 -34.78
C THR A 9 6.07 16.83 -36.10
N GLY A 10 7.31 16.64 -36.56
CA GLY A 10 7.75 17.04 -37.89
C GLY A 10 9.16 17.60 -37.93
N ASN A 11 10.12 16.80 -38.40
CA ASN A 11 11.36 17.33 -38.95
C ASN A 11 11.17 17.49 -40.47
N SER A 12 11.59 18.65 -40.97
CA SER A 12 11.66 19.09 -42.38
C SER A 12 10.36 19.21 -43.20
N THR A 13 10.18 20.43 -43.75
CA THR A 13 9.26 20.84 -44.82
C THR A 13 7.75 20.75 -44.55
N GLY A 14 7.17 21.87 -44.10
CA GLY A 14 5.75 22.18 -44.31
C GLY A 14 4.72 21.60 -43.34
N ALA A 15 5.12 20.94 -42.25
CA ALA A 15 4.17 20.35 -41.30
C ALA A 15 3.55 21.41 -40.37
N THR A 16 2.22 21.58 -40.46
CA THR A 16 1.42 22.32 -39.49
C THR A 16 1.55 21.62 -38.13
N SER A 17 2.25 22.23 -37.17
CA SER A 17 2.36 21.66 -35.82
C SER A 17 1.01 21.74 -35.12
N THR A 18 0.24 20.66 -35.11
CA THR A 18 -1.00 20.59 -34.32
C THR A 18 -0.64 20.53 -32.84
N ILE A 19 -0.81 21.64 -32.12
CA ILE A 19 -0.73 21.67 -30.66
C ILE A 19 -1.93 20.87 -30.13
N LYS A 20 -1.67 19.68 -29.57
CA LYS A 20 -2.69 18.92 -28.86
C LYS A 20 -2.62 19.26 -27.38
N GLN A 21 -3.75 19.65 -26.80
CA GLN A 21 -3.88 19.88 -25.37
C GLN A 21 -4.03 18.54 -24.64
N ALA A 22 -3.44 18.46 -23.44
CA ALA A 22 -3.53 17.29 -22.59
C ALA A 22 -3.98 17.68 -21.16
N ASP A 23 -4.92 16.92 -20.60
CA ASP A 23 -5.29 17.04 -19.19
C ASP A 23 -4.17 16.46 -18.31
N PHE A 24 -3.72 17.23 -17.33
CA PHE A 24 -2.57 16.85 -16.50
C PHE A 24 -2.81 15.58 -15.68
N ARG A 25 -4.06 15.32 -15.26
CA ARG A 25 -4.42 14.11 -14.49
C ARG A 25 -4.42 12.89 -15.40
N PHE A 26 -4.90 13.04 -16.63
CA PHE A 26 -4.79 11.97 -17.63
C PHE A 26 -3.32 11.60 -17.89
N ILE A 27 -2.44 12.59 -18.07
CA ILE A 27 -1.01 12.35 -18.24
C ILE A 27 -0.40 11.69 -17.01
N ASP A 28 -0.74 12.15 -15.81
CA ASP A 28 -0.28 11.54 -14.56
C ASP A 28 -0.68 10.04 -14.46
N PHE A 29 -1.94 9.70 -14.74
CA PHE A 29 -2.38 8.30 -14.80
C PHE A 29 -1.67 7.49 -15.88
N LEU A 30 -1.45 8.07 -17.06
CA LEU A 30 -0.70 7.44 -18.14
C LEU A 30 0.73 7.12 -17.71
N LEU A 31 1.42 8.03 -17.03
CA LEU A 31 2.78 7.82 -16.53
C LEU A 31 2.86 6.80 -15.38
N ARG A 32 1.76 6.54 -14.67
CA ARG A 32 1.68 5.49 -13.65
C ARG A 32 1.36 4.11 -14.23
N SER A 33 0.86 4.07 -15.47
CA SER A 33 0.41 2.85 -16.13
C SER A 33 1.55 1.83 -16.37
N ALA A 34 1.16 0.55 -16.47
CA ALA A 34 2.09 -0.51 -16.85
C ALA A 34 2.68 -0.30 -18.25
N PHE A 35 1.93 0.34 -19.14
CA PHE A 35 2.37 0.64 -20.51
C PHE A 35 3.56 1.62 -20.51
N TRP A 36 3.45 2.74 -19.79
CA TRP A 36 4.57 3.66 -19.62
C TRP A 36 5.77 3.00 -18.93
N LYS A 37 5.53 2.29 -17.82
CA LYS A 37 6.62 1.60 -17.10
C LYS A 37 7.35 0.57 -17.99
N GLY A 38 6.61 -0.15 -18.82
CA GLY A 38 7.15 -1.09 -19.81
C GLY A 38 8.02 -0.39 -20.86
N PHE A 39 7.56 0.74 -21.39
CA PHE A 39 8.34 1.57 -22.30
C PHE A 39 9.62 2.11 -21.67
N VAL A 40 9.54 2.66 -20.45
CA VAL A 40 10.73 3.17 -19.75
C VAL A 40 11.76 2.05 -19.52
N LYS A 41 11.29 0.82 -19.29
CA LYS A 41 12.17 -0.35 -19.14
C LYS A 41 12.85 -0.72 -20.46
N SER A 42 12.13 -0.68 -21.59
CA SER A 42 12.69 -1.06 -22.90
C SER A 42 13.79 -0.10 -23.37
N ILE A 43 13.60 1.22 -23.16
CA ILE A 43 14.59 2.22 -23.58
C ILE A 43 15.85 2.25 -22.68
N LYS A 44 15.76 1.77 -21.43
CA LYS A 44 16.90 1.67 -20.51
C LYS A 44 17.80 0.46 -20.74
N GLY A 45 17.32 -0.57 -21.45
CA GLY A 45 18.04 -1.84 -21.64
C GLY A 45 19.08 -1.87 -22.76
N GLY A 46 19.28 -0.77 -23.50
CA GLY A 46 20.07 -0.74 -24.73
C GLY A 46 21.57 -0.45 -24.59
N SER A 47 22.09 -0.05 -23.42
CA SER A 47 23.51 0.35 -23.28
C SER A 47 24.11 0.04 -21.90
N ALA A 48 25.40 -0.32 -21.87
CA ALA A 48 26.16 -0.63 -20.64
C ALA A 48 26.31 0.57 -19.67
N GLN A 49 26.08 1.80 -20.15
CA GLN A 49 25.73 2.97 -19.33
C GLN A 49 24.29 3.36 -19.69
N GLY A 50 23.32 2.87 -18.92
CA GLY A 50 21.89 3.04 -19.20
C GLY A 50 21.41 4.46 -18.89
N GLY A 51 21.22 5.28 -19.91
CA GLY A 51 20.61 6.60 -19.80
C GLY A 51 19.53 6.77 -20.85
N ALA A 52 18.29 7.05 -20.42
CA ALA A 52 17.23 7.47 -21.32
C ALA A 52 17.39 8.98 -21.57
N ASN A 53 17.52 9.39 -22.83
CA ASN A 53 17.60 10.81 -23.18
C ASN A 53 16.22 11.35 -23.61
N ALA A 54 16.08 12.68 -23.68
CA ALA A 54 14.82 13.33 -24.03
C ALA A 54 14.24 12.89 -25.40
N LYS A 55 15.10 12.48 -26.35
CA LYS A 55 14.63 11.96 -27.65
C LYS A 55 13.96 10.61 -27.50
N ASN A 56 14.51 9.72 -26.67
CA ASN A 56 13.88 8.42 -26.41
C ASN A 56 12.48 8.58 -25.79
N PHE A 57 12.29 9.53 -24.89
CA PHE A 57 10.96 9.79 -24.31
C PHE A 57 9.97 10.40 -25.31
N ALA A 58 10.45 11.21 -26.26
CA ALA A 58 9.60 11.83 -27.29
C ALA A 58 9.03 10.81 -28.29
N GLU A 59 9.65 9.63 -28.40
CA GLU A 59 9.19 8.53 -29.27
C GLU A 59 8.09 7.67 -28.64
N PHE A 60 7.67 7.96 -27.40
CA PHE A 60 6.63 7.21 -26.73
C PHE A 60 5.30 7.28 -27.53
N PRO A 61 4.75 6.13 -27.96
CA PRO A 61 3.49 6.10 -28.70
C PRO A 61 2.33 6.38 -27.75
N ILE A 62 1.97 7.65 -27.60
CA ILE A 62 0.83 8.10 -26.80
C ILE A 62 -0.46 8.08 -27.61
N LEU A 63 -1.45 7.35 -27.13
CA LEU A 63 -2.84 7.53 -27.56
C LEU A 63 -3.43 8.67 -26.75
N LEU A 64 -3.57 9.83 -27.38
CA LEU A 64 -4.13 11.02 -26.75
C LEU A 64 -5.57 11.24 -27.26
N PRO A 65 -6.60 10.82 -26.50
CA PRO A 65 -8.00 10.97 -26.88
C PRO A 65 -8.44 12.44 -26.83
N SER A 66 -9.70 12.71 -27.16
CA SER A 66 -10.25 14.08 -27.08
C SER A 66 -10.18 14.62 -25.65
N LEU A 67 -10.07 15.94 -25.46
CA LEU A 67 -10.03 16.54 -24.11
C LEU A 67 -11.22 16.14 -23.21
N PRO A 68 -12.47 16.10 -23.70
CA PRO A 68 -13.59 15.61 -22.88
C PRO A 68 -13.39 14.17 -22.41
N GLU A 69 -12.87 13.31 -23.27
CA GLU A 69 -12.60 11.90 -22.95
C GLU A 69 -11.43 11.76 -21.98
N GLN A 70 -10.34 12.53 -22.15
CA GLN A 70 -9.23 12.56 -21.19
C GLN A 70 -9.70 12.93 -19.79
N LYS A 71 -10.56 13.97 -19.68
CA LYS A 71 -11.16 14.41 -18.42
C LYS A 71 -12.04 13.32 -17.81
N ALA A 72 -12.91 12.71 -18.61
CA ALA A 72 -13.78 11.64 -18.13
C ALA A 72 -12.99 10.44 -17.59
N ILE A 73 -11.94 10.02 -18.31
CA ILE A 73 -11.04 8.95 -17.85
C ILE A 73 -10.36 9.35 -16.55
N ALA A 74 -9.79 10.56 -16.49
CA ALA A 74 -9.11 11.06 -15.31
C ALA A 74 -10.05 11.17 -14.10
N ASP A 75 -11.27 11.67 -14.28
CA ASP A 75 -12.25 11.82 -13.19
C ASP A 75 -12.63 10.46 -12.59
N VAL A 76 -12.84 9.43 -13.42
CA VAL A 76 -13.12 8.06 -12.95
C VAL A 76 -11.92 7.51 -12.16
N LEU A 77 -10.71 7.62 -12.69
CA LEU A 77 -9.51 7.10 -12.02
C LEU A 77 -9.19 7.86 -10.72
N THR A 78 -9.38 9.18 -10.71
CA THR A 78 -9.25 10.00 -9.50
C THR A 78 -10.26 9.56 -8.44
N SER A 79 -11.50 9.23 -8.80
CA SER A 79 -12.49 8.76 -7.82
C SER A 79 -12.08 7.47 -7.11
N PHE A 80 -11.32 6.60 -7.77
CA PHE A 80 -10.75 5.41 -7.15
C PHE A 80 -9.57 5.74 -6.23
N ASP A 81 -8.65 6.61 -6.66
CA ASP A 81 -7.53 7.06 -5.82
C ASP A 81 -8.04 7.75 -4.55
N ASP A 82 -9.05 8.63 -4.66
CA ASP A 82 -9.71 9.28 -3.53
C ASP A 82 -10.33 8.26 -2.57
N LYS A 83 -10.95 7.19 -3.12
CA LYS A 83 -11.54 6.13 -2.29
C LYS A 83 -10.47 5.29 -1.59
N ILE A 84 -9.36 4.98 -2.24
CA ILE A 84 -8.23 4.27 -1.63
C ILE A 84 -7.67 5.09 -0.48
N GLU A 85 -7.48 6.39 -0.69
CA GLU A 85 -6.93 7.27 0.33
C GLU A 85 -7.87 7.40 1.53
N LEU A 86 -9.17 7.57 1.28
CA LEU A 86 -10.18 7.57 2.33
C LEU A 86 -10.17 6.26 3.15
N LEU A 87 -10.07 5.10 2.47
CA LEU A 87 -10.03 3.80 3.16
C LEU A 87 -8.77 3.64 4.00
N ARG A 88 -7.61 4.14 3.54
CA ARG A 88 -6.37 4.13 4.31
C ARG A 88 -6.49 4.98 5.58
N GLN A 89 -7.05 6.18 5.45
CA GLN A 89 -7.29 7.06 6.59
C GLN A 89 -8.26 6.43 7.60
N GLN A 90 -9.35 5.81 7.12
CA GLN A 90 -10.29 5.07 7.98
C GLN A 90 -9.60 3.93 8.73
N ASN A 91 -8.78 3.12 8.04
CA ASN A 91 -8.03 2.05 8.69
C ASN A 91 -7.07 2.58 9.75
N GLN A 92 -6.35 3.67 9.48
CA GLN A 92 -5.48 4.32 10.46
C GLN A 92 -6.27 4.81 11.68
N THR A 93 -7.40 5.49 11.48
CA THR A 93 -8.25 5.93 12.59
C THR A 93 -8.77 4.75 13.41
N LEU A 94 -9.19 3.66 12.76
CA LEU A 94 -9.65 2.46 13.46
C LEU A 94 -8.54 1.82 14.29
N GLU A 95 -7.32 1.77 13.76
CA GLU A 95 -6.16 1.27 14.50
C GLU A 95 -5.85 2.14 15.71
N GLU A 96 -5.83 3.46 15.55
CA GLU A 96 -5.61 4.42 16.66
C GLU A 96 -6.70 4.31 17.74
N MET A 97 -7.96 4.16 17.32
CA MET A 97 -9.08 3.93 18.24
C MET A 97 -8.93 2.61 18.99
N ALA A 98 -8.56 1.53 18.31
CA ALA A 98 -8.35 0.22 18.93
C ALA A 98 -7.19 0.25 19.94
N GLN A 99 -6.07 0.89 19.59
CA GLN A 99 -4.92 1.05 20.50
C GLN A 99 -5.28 1.90 21.73
N THR A 100 -6.02 2.98 21.52
CA THR A 100 -6.52 3.82 22.62
C THR A 100 -7.45 3.03 23.53
N LEU A 101 -8.43 2.32 22.97
CA LEU A 101 -9.36 1.51 23.75
C LEU A 101 -8.63 0.42 24.54
N PHE A 102 -7.65 -0.24 23.92
CA PHE A 102 -6.82 -1.25 24.59
C PHE A 102 -6.08 -0.65 25.80
N LYS A 103 -5.46 0.51 25.64
CA LYS A 103 -4.77 1.20 26.76
C LYS A 103 -5.76 1.60 27.85
N GLU A 104 -6.89 2.21 27.49
CA GLU A 104 -7.94 2.55 28.44
C GLU A 104 -8.39 1.35 29.25
N TRP A 105 -8.59 0.20 28.61
CA TRP A 105 -9.18 -0.98 29.26
C TRP A 105 -8.17 -1.84 30.01
N PHE A 106 -6.98 -2.03 29.45
CA PHE A 106 -6.03 -3.03 29.96
C PHE A 106 -4.75 -2.45 30.54
N VAL A 107 -4.52 -1.15 30.39
CA VAL A 107 -3.42 -0.45 31.05
C VAL A 107 -3.95 0.47 32.16
N TYR A 108 -5.02 1.21 31.88
CA TYR A 108 -5.62 2.14 32.83
C TYR A 108 -6.84 1.58 33.56
N PHE A 109 -7.33 0.40 33.15
CA PHE A 109 -8.50 -0.26 33.75
C PHE A 109 -9.77 0.61 33.81
N ARG A 110 -9.95 1.51 32.84
CA ARG A 110 -11.13 2.40 32.71
C ARG A 110 -12.19 1.84 31.77
N PHE A 111 -12.42 0.53 31.80
CA PHE A 111 -13.50 -0.09 31.04
C PHE A 111 -14.85 0.02 31.79
N PRO A 112 -15.98 0.00 31.09
CA PRO A 112 -17.29 -0.02 31.73
C PRO A 112 -17.43 -1.19 32.70
N GLY A 113 -17.68 -0.90 33.98
CA GLY A 113 -17.82 -1.92 35.02
C GLY A 113 -16.51 -2.34 35.72
N ALA A 114 -15.41 -1.61 35.54
CA ALA A 114 -14.14 -1.91 36.23
C ALA A 114 -14.22 -1.91 37.77
N GLY A 115 -15.24 -1.27 38.35
CA GLY A 115 -15.48 -1.31 39.78
C GLY A 115 -14.43 -0.55 40.59
N LYS A 116 -14.14 -1.04 41.79
CA LYS A 116 -13.16 -0.44 42.70
C LYS A 116 -11.75 -0.91 42.34
N MET A 117 -10.77 -0.02 42.46
CA MET A 117 -9.36 -0.36 42.30
C MET A 117 -8.73 -0.75 43.65
N VAL A 118 -7.86 -1.75 43.63
CA VAL A 118 -7.10 -2.26 44.78
C VAL A 118 -5.61 -2.29 44.48
N ASP A 119 -4.79 -2.17 45.52
CA ASP A 119 -3.34 -2.18 45.40
C ASP A 119 -2.81 -3.60 45.08
N SER A 120 -1.75 -3.67 44.27
CA SER A 120 -1.10 -4.92 43.89
C SER A 120 0.38 -4.72 43.54
N GLU A 121 1.12 -5.81 43.36
CA GLU A 121 2.54 -5.80 42.98
C GLU A 121 2.85 -5.06 41.67
N LEU A 122 1.85 -4.90 40.78
CA LEU A 122 1.98 -4.19 39.51
C LEU A 122 1.24 -2.83 39.49
N GLY A 123 0.87 -2.33 40.67
CA GLY A 123 0.07 -1.11 40.85
C GLY A 123 -1.41 -1.38 41.01
N MET A 124 -2.24 -0.35 40.78
CA MET A 124 -3.68 -0.42 40.98
C MET A 124 -4.36 -1.32 39.94
N ILE A 125 -5.06 -2.36 40.39
CA ILE A 125 -5.83 -3.28 39.53
C ILE A 125 -7.30 -3.35 39.97
N PRO A 126 -8.23 -3.81 39.11
CA PRO A 126 -9.63 -3.99 39.51
C PRO A 126 -9.80 -4.99 40.65
N GLU A 127 -10.74 -4.72 41.56
CA GLU A 127 -11.12 -5.64 42.62
C GLU A 127 -11.57 -7.00 42.04
N GLY A 128 -11.01 -8.09 42.58
CA GLY A 128 -11.24 -9.45 42.08
C GLY A 128 -10.23 -9.94 41.03
N TRP A 129 -9.39 -9.05 40.48
CA TRP A 129 -8.25 -9.46 39.65
C TRP A 129 -7.06 -9.86 40.52
N LYS A 130 -6.20 -10.73 39.98
CA LYS A 130 -4.96 -11.16 40.64
C LYS A 130 -3.77 -11.11 39.70
N VAL A 131 -2.60 -10.76 40.24
CA VAL A 131 -1.31 -10.87 39.56
C VAL A 131 -0.82 -12.30 39.75
N ASP A 132 -0.47 -12.98 38.65
CA ASP A 132 -0.04 -14.38 38.69
C ASP A 132 0.87 -14.74 37.51
N ASN A 133 1.52 -15.90 37.56
CA ASN A 133 2.43 -16.35 36.51
C ASN A 133 1.67 -17.08 35.39
N ILE A 134 1.88 -16.65 34.14
CA ILE A 134 1.21 -17.22 32.96
C ILE A 134 1.42 -18.74 32.83
N GLY A 135 2.56 -19.27 33.25
CA GLY A 135 2.89 -20.70 33.17
C GLY A 135 1.98 -21.59 34.03
N GLN A 136 1.20 -21.02 34.95
CA GLN A 136 0.18 -21.75 35.70
C GLN A 136 -1.10 -21.99 34.90
N TYR A 137 -1.34 -21.20 33.85
CA TYR A 137 -2.60 -21.19 33.08
C TYR A 137 -2.45 -21.77 31.67
N VAL A 138 -1.22 -21.89 31.17
CA VAL A 138 -0.96 -22.31 29.79
C VAL A 138 0.10 -23.40 29.72
N ASN A 139 -0.08 -24.32 28.76
CA ASN A 139 0.94 -25.31 28.41
C ASN A 139 1.78 -24.77 27.26
N ILE A 140 3.05 -24.49 27.53
CA ILE A 140 3.98 -24.00 26.52
C ILE A 140 4.38 -25.15 25.59
N LYS A 141 4.27 -24.95 24.28
CA LYS A 141 4.72 -25.89 23.24
C LYS A 141 5.72 -25.21 22.33
N GLY A 142 6.89 -25.83 22.17
CA GLY A 142 7.88 -25.41 21.18
C GLY A 142 7.50 -25.93 19.79
N GLY A 143 7.60 -25.08 18.78
CA GLY A 143 7.51 -25.48 17.38
C GLY A 143 8.87 -25.93 16.84
N THR A 144 8.86 -26.79 15.82
CA THR A 144 10.04 -27.12 15.03
C THR A 144 9.72 -27.01 13.54
N THR A 145 10.77 -26.89 12.73
CA THR A 145 10.64 -26.93 11.27
C THR A 145 10.59 -28.40 10.83
N PRO A 146 9.51 -28.84 10.15
CA PRO A 146 9.48 -30.17 9.54
C PRO A 146 10.65 -30.34 8.56
N SER A 147 11.13 -31.58 8.41
CA SER A 147 12.24 -31.85 7.50
C SER A 147 11.88 -31.50 6.06
N THR A 148 12.67 -30.62 5.43
CA THR A 148 12.54 -30.30 4.00
C THR A 148 12.87 -31.47 3.07
N LYS A 149 13.54 -32.50 3.61
CA LYS A 149 13.90 -33.71 2.84
C LYS A 149 12.76 -34.72 2.74
N ASN A 150 11.72 -34.60 3.59
CA ASN A 150 10.57 -35.48 3.52
C ASN A 150 9.38 -34.71 2.91
N PRO A 151 9.03 -34.97 1.63
CA PRO A 151 7.92 -34.28 0.97
C PRO A 151 6.56 -34.56 1.63
N ASP A 152 6.39 -35.70 2.33
CA ASP A 152 5.13 -36.06 2.99
C ASP A 152 4.74 -35.12 4.15
N TYR A 153 5.68 -34.28 4.62
CA TYR A 153 5.44 -33.30 5.68
C TYR A 153 4.89 -31.96 5.16
N TRP A 154 4.81 -31.78 3.85
CA TRP A 154 4.40 -30.53 3.20
C TRP A 154 3.06 -30.73 2.49
N ASP A 155 2.35 -29.62 2.24
CA ASP A 155 1.05 -29.59 1.53
C ASP A 155 -0.07 -30.46 2.16
N GLY A 156 0.01 -30.69 3.47
CA GLY A 156 -1.02 -31.35 4.26
C GLY A 156 -2.18 -30.43 4.68
N LYS A 157 -3.10 -30.97 5.49
CA LYS A 157 -4.25 -30.21 6.04
C LYS A 157 -3.92 -29.42 7.31
N ILE A 158 -2.74 -29.61 7.88
CA ILE A 158 -2.31 -28.93 9.11
C ILE A 158 -1.54 -27.68 8.71
N HIS A 159 -2.02 -26.51 9.15
CA HIS A 159 -1.31 -25.26 8.94
C HIS A 159 -0.01 -25.25 9.73
N TRP A 160 1.09 -24.95 9.03
CA TRP A 160 2.38 -24.70 9.64
C TRP A 160 2.62 -23.20 9.67
N THR A 161 2.71 -22.64 10.88
CA THR A 161 2.93 -21.21 11.12
C THR A 161 4.35 -21.00 11.61
N SER A 162 5.05 -20.05 11.01
CA SER A 162 6.38 -19.61 11.36
C SER A 162 6.35 -18.18 11.92
N PRO A 163 7.43 -17.71 12.57
CA PRO A 163 7.53 -16.31 12.99
C PRO A 163 7.35 -15.31 11.84
N LYS A 164 7.68 -15.68 10.60
CA LYS A 164 7.47 -14.79 9.44
C LYS A 164 5.99 -14.55 9.14
N ASP A 165 5.13 -15.51 9.45
CA ASP A 165 3.68 -15.39 9.25
C ASP A 165 3.02 -14.49 10.31
N LEU A 166 3.74 -14.20 11.40
CA LEU A 166 3.30 -13.33 12.50
C LEU A 166 3.92 -11.93 12.43
N SER A 167 4.78 -11.67 11.43
CA SER A 167 5.38 -10.37 11.19
C SER A 167 4.60 -9.59 10.12
N ASN A 168 4.47 -8.28 10.31
CA ASN A 168 3.94 -7.34 9.30
C ASN A 168 5.00 -6.95 8.27
#